data_AF-A0A9W9Y3L0-F1
#
_entry.id   AF-A0A9W9Y3L0-F1
#
_cell.length_a   1.000
_cell.length_b   1.000
_cell.length_c   1.000
_cell.angle_alpha   90.00
_cell.angle_beta   90.00
_cell.angle_gamma   90.00
#
_symmetry.space_group_name_H-M   'P 1'
#
loop_
_entity.id
_entity.type
_entity.pdbx_description
1 polymer ?
#
loop_
_entity_poly.entity_id
_entity_poly.type
_entity_poly.pdbx_seq_one_letter_code
_entity_poly.pdbx_strand_id
1 'polypeptide(L)'
;MALYNQTVDFFSGAFSNNETQLPLLAVTGVSFTLGLLARSVFPRKDQFQTVLPSPRSTVLPGISESENRQLPLPTDVLPGARDVDSPYGSIRVYEWGPEDGPKVLFVHGITTPCIALGGVAHALVDRGCRVMLFDLFGRGYSDCPADLPQDERLFSTQIFLALTSSPISWTGAESGKFCLTGYSLGGGIAAAFASYFPHLLSSLVLLAPSGLLRDSQISFQSRLLYSKGLMPENILTSLVSRRLRAGPLTTPSPKNKKLNAADALTEELPSQSAAATQILSRNYPRINVPGTVAWQVNNHTGFVHAFMSSMRYGPILRERQWNRWTRLGEYITAQNGTSSGENKRLADKKVHILCGNNDSIIVKSELVPDATAALDGNVVFKFYEAGHEFPSTKYEEVASYIFELL
;
A
#
# COMPACT_ATOMS: atom_id res chain seq x y z
N MET A 1 -12.08 2.04 -40.92
CA MET A 1 -12.06 0.76 -41.66
C MET A 1 -10.90 0.70 -42.67
N ALA A 2 -10.68 1.71 -43.52
CA ALA A 2 -9.60 1.67 -44.53
C ALA A 2 -8.15 1.68 -43.99
N LEU A 3 -7.88 2.46 -42.93
CA LEU A 3 -6.54 2.53 -42.32
C LEU A 3 -6.15 1.25 -41.55
N TYR A 4 -7.16 0.55 -41.01
CA TYR A 4 -6.95 -0.68 -40.24
C TYR A 4 -6.58 -1.85 -41.15
N ASN A 5 -7.26 -1.98 -42.30
CA ASN A 5 -6.97 -3.03 -43.28
C ASN A 5 -5.59 -2.83 -43.93
N GLN A 6 -5.17 -1.59 -44.23
CA GLN A 6 -3.82 -1.33 -44.77
C GLN A 6 -2.69 -1.67 -43.78
N THR A 7 -2.93 -1.50 -42.48
CA THR A 7 -1.91 -1.79 -41.46
C THR A 7 -1.78 -3.30 -41.24
N VAL A 8 -2.91 -4.03 -41.22
CA VAL A 8 -2.93 -5.49 -41.07
C VAL A 8 -2.37 -6.20 -42.31
N ASP A 9 -2.64 -5.70 -43.52
CA ASP A 9 -2.07 -6.23 -44.77
C ASP A 9 -0.55 -5.96 -44.89
N PHE A 10 -0.06 -4.83 -44.36
CA PHE A 10 1.38 -4.54 -44.29
C PHE A 10 2.12 -5.51 -43.35
N PHE A 11 1.54 -5.81 -42.18
CA PHE A 11 2.12 -6.76 -41.24
C PHE A 11 2.01 -8.21 -41.75
N SER A 12 0.91 -8.61 -42.39
CA SER A 12 0.76 -9.98 -42.92
C SER A 12 1.70 -10.26 -44.11
N GLY A 13 1.94 -9.26 -44.97
CA GLY A 13 2.91 -9.34 -46.07
C GLY A 13 4.38 -9.34 -45.60
N ALA A 14 4.69 -8.70 -44.48
CA ALA A 14 6.05 -8.65 -43.92
C ALA A 14 6.48 -9.97 -43.23
N PHE A 15 5.54 -10.77 -42.73
CA PHE A 15 5.83 -12.05 -42.07
C PHE A 15 5.86 -13.26 -43.04
N SER A 16 5.35 -13.12 -44.26
CA SER A 16 5.22 -14.22 -45.23
C SER A 16 6.34 -14.26 -46.29
N ASN A 17 7.16 -13.22 -46.40
CA ASN A 17 8.24 -13.12 -47.37
C ASN A 17 9.62 -13.11 -46.69
N ASN A 18 10.50 -14.05 -47.06
CA ASN A 18 11.86 -14.14 -46.50
C ASN A 18 12.73 -12.90 -46.81
N GLU A 19 12.44 -12.15 -47.88
CA GLU A 19 13.23 -10.96 -48.25
C GLU A 19 12.95 -9.72 -47.40
N THR A 20 11.79 -9.62 -46.74
CA THR A 20 11.41 -8.47 -45.88
C THR A 20 11.67 -8.72 -44.40
N GLN A 21 11.85 -9.96 -43.97
CA GLN A 21 12.19 -10.30 -42.58
C GLN A 21 13.62 -9.88 -42.20
N LEU A 22 14.59 -10.06 -43.10
CA LEU A 22 15.99 -9.69 -42.90
C LEU A 22 16.20 -8.19 -42.61
N PRO A 23 15.66 -7.24 -43.40
CA PRO A 23 15.78 -5.82 -43.09
C PRO A 23 15.01 -5.40 -41.83
N LEU A 24 13.87 -6.03 -41.50
CA LEU A 24 13.13 -5.73 -40.28
C LEU A 24 13.87 -6.23 -39.02
N LEU A 25 14.44 -7.43 -39.08
CA LEU A 25 15.30 -7.99 -38.03
C LEU A 25 16.62 -7.21 -37.90
N ALA A 26 17.18 -6.73 -39.01
CA ALA A 26 18.35 -5.86 -39.00
C ALA A 26 18.03 -4.49 -38.38
N VAL A 27 16.91 -3.86 -38.72
CA VAL A 27 16.51 -2.55 -38.13
C VAL A 27 16.20 -2.69 -36.64
N THR A 28 15.54 -3.76 -36.21
CA THR A 28 15.29 -4.03 -34.80
C THR A 28 16.58 -4.38 -34.04
N GLY A 29 17.47 -5.18 -34.63
CA GLY A 29 18.78 -5.51 -34.07
C GLY A 29 19.72 -4.30 -33.97
N VAL A 30 19.76 -3.44 -34.99
CA VAL A 30 20.52 -2.18 -34.99
C VAL A 30 19.96 -1.22 -33.94
N SER A 31 18.64 -1.10 -33.82
CA SER A 31 18.01 -0.25 -32.79
C SER A 31 18.29 -0.74 -31.37
N PHE A 32 18.27 -2.06 -31.15
CA PHE A 32 18.62 -2.67 -29.86
C PHE A 32 20.10 -2.46 -29.51
N THR A 33 20.98 -2.63 -30.49
CA THR A 33 22.43 -2.46 -30.32
C THR A 33 22.80 -0.98 -30.10
N LEU A 34 22.18 -0.04 -30.82
CA LEU A 34 22.31 1.39 -30.55
C LEU A 34 21.79 1.76 -29.16
N GLY A 35 20.70 1.15 -28.70
CA GLY A 35 20.19 1.34 -27.34
C GLY A 35 21.17 0.87 -26.26
N LEU A 36 21.84 -0.28 -26.47
CA LEU A 36 22.87 -0.80 -25.58
C LEU A 36 24.15 0.05 -25.60
N LEU A 37 24.57 0.53 -26.77
CA LEU A 37 25.72 1.42 -26.93
C LEU A 37 25.46 2.81 -26.35
N ALA A 38 24.27 3.37 -26.53
CA ALA A 38 23.89 4.61 -25.86
C ALA A 38 23.97 4.45 -24.33
N ARG A 39 23.53 3.31 -23.80
CA ARG A 39 23.61 3.00 -22.36
C ARG A 39 25.03 2.84 -21.83
N SER A 40 26.01 2.46 -22.66
CA SER A 40 27.42 2.36 -22.24
C SER A 40 28.20 3.67 -22.35
N VAL A 41 27.76 4.58 -23.23
CA VAL A 41 28.43 5.87 -23.48
C VAL A 41 27.98 6.97 -22.52
N PHE A 42 26.79 6.86 -21.92
CA PHE A 42 26.35 7.77 -20.86
C PHE A 42 26.75 7.23 -19.47
N PRO A 43 27.84 7.72 -18.85
CA PRO A 43 28.17 7.34 -17.48
C PRO A 43 27.01 7.76 -16.56
N ARG A 44 26.54 6.80 -15.75
CA ARG A 44 25.55 7.01 -14.70
C ARG A 44 26.14 7.95 -13.65
N LYS A 45 25.95 9.25 -13.83
CA LYS A 45 26.35 10.27 -12.87
C LYS A 45 25.28 10.32 -11.77
N ASP A 46 25.22 9.27 -10.96
CA ASP A 46 24.22 9.11 -9.90
C ASP A 46 24.61 9.95 -8.69
N GLN A 47 24.51 11.28 -8.80
CA GLN A 47 24.15 12.11 -7.65
C GLN A 47 22.63 12.03 -7.48
N PHE A 48 22.10 10.84 -7.23
CA PHE A 48 20.70 10.73 -6.84
C PHE A 48 20.56 11.31 -5.42
N GLN A 49 19.62 12.24 -5.24
CA GLN A 49 19.13 12.53 -3.90
C GLN A 49 18.66 11.20 -3.28
N THR A 50 19.32 10.77 -2.22
CA THR A 50 18.99 9.52 -1.53
C THR A 50 17.62 9.59 -0.88
N VAL A 51 17.21 10.79 -0.46
CA VAL A 51 15.90 11.08 0.14
C VAL A 51 15.18 12.12 -0.70
N LEU A 52 14.00 11.76 -1.23
CA LEU A 52 13.10 12.68 -1.89
C LEU A 52 12.15 13.31 -0.86
N PRO A 53 12.10 14.65 -0.74
CA PRO A 53 11.39 15.33 0.32
C PRO A 53 9.86 15.22 0.17
N SER A 54 9.19 15.13 1.31
CA SER A 54 7.73 15.18 1.41
C SER A 54 7.20 16.62 1.26
N PRO A 55 5.87 16.78 1.06
CA PRO A 55 5.21 18.08 1.08
C PRO A 55 5.49 18.89 2.34
N ARG A 56 5.90 18.24 3.44
CA ARG A 56 6.31 18.93 4.66
C ARG A 56 7.41 19.95 4.40
N SER A 57 8.42 19.54 3.64
CA SER A 57 9.61 20.36 3.38
C SER A 57 9.47 21.18 2.10
N THR A 58 8.53 20.85 1.21
CA THR A 58 8.41 21.48 -0.12
C THR A 58 7.19 22.39 -0.27
N VAL A 59 6.11 22.15 0.48
CA VAL A 59 4.84 22.90 0.37
C VAL A 59 4.55 23.74 1.61
N LEU A 60 4.84 23.21 2.80
CA LEU A 60 4.52 23.93 4.04
C LEU A 60 5.37 25.17 4.31
N PRO A 61 6.66 25.26 3.90
CA PRO A 61 7.42 26.49 4.12
C PRO A 61 6.78 27.65 3.36
N GLY A 62 6.18 28.60 4.09
CA GLY A 62 5.59 29.81 3.53
C GLY A 62 4.07 29.85 3.44
N ILE A 63 3.35 28.83 3.92
CA ILE A 63 1.88 28.89 4.04
C ILE A 63 1.46 29.31 5.46
N SER A 64 0.43 30.15 5.54
CA SER A 64 -0.24 30.53 6.79
C SER A 64 -1.06 29.38 7.40
N GLU A 65 -1.42 29.49 8.67
CA GLU A 65 -2.31 28.51 9.32
C GLU A 65 -3.67 28.40 8.58
N SER A 66 -4.21 29.52 8.11
CA SER A 66 -5.43 29.54 7.31
C SER A 66 -5.29 28.79 5.98
N GLU A 67 -4.13 28.86 5.34
CA GLU A 67 -3.86 28.12 4.10
C GLU A 67 -3.66 26.62 4.40
N ASN A 68 -2.95 26.26 5.48
CA ASN A 68 -2.82 24.87 5.93
C ASN A 68 -4.19 24.21 6.15
N ARG A 69 -5.12 24.90 6.83
CA ARG A 69 -6.49 24.42 7.07
C ARG A 69 -7.31 24.23 5.79
N GLN A 70 -6.91 24.87 4.69
CA GLN A 70 -7.58 24.75 3.41
C GLN A 70 -6.99 23.65 2.51
N LEU A 71 -5.83 23.09 2.86
CA LEU A 71 -5.23 21.99 2.10
C LEU A 71 -6.18 20.77 2.05
N PRO A 72 -6.15 20.00 0.95
CA PRO A 72 -6.82 18.69 0.91
C PRO A 72 -6.32 17.72 1.98
N LEU A 73 -5.09 17.90 2.47
CA LEU A 73 -4.52 17.19 3.60
C LEU A 73 -3.81 18.19 4.53
N PRO A 74 -4.49 18.80 5.52
CA PRO A 74 -3.86 19.65 6.51
C PRO A 74 -2.83 18.88 7.35
N THR A 75 -1.86 19.59 7.92
CA THR A 75 -0.76 18.98 8.70
C THR A 75 -1.19 18.43 10.05
N ASP A 76 -2.23 19.00 10.63
CA ASP A 76 -2.87 18.64 11.89
C ASP A 76 -4.16 17.84 11.67
N VAL A 77 -4.26 17.16 10.51
CA VAL A 77 -5.45 16.43 10.09
C VAL A 77 -5.89 15.37 11.10
N LEU A 78 -4.95 14.77 11.83
CA LEU A 78 -5.19 13.83 12.92
C LEU A 78 -4.47 14.31 14.19
N PRO A 79 -4.99 13.98 15.39
CA PRO A 79 -4.35 14.37 16.65
C PRO A 79 -2.98 13.72 16.87
N GLY A 80 -2.16 14.34 17.70
CA GLY A 80 -0.87 13.78 18.11
C GLY A 80 0.14 13.63 16.97
N ALA A 81 0.02 14.47 15.94
CA ALA A 81 0.95 14.53 14.83
C ALA A 81 2.36 14.85 15.30
N ARG A 82 3.34 14.08 14.82
CA ARG A 82 4.77 14.33 15.01
C ARG A 82 5.55 13.90 13.79
N ASP A 83 6.66 14.57 13.57
CA ASP A 83 7.65 14.20 12.58
C ASP A 83 8.83 13.53 13.29
N VAL A 84 9.27 12.38 12.77
CA VAL A 84 10.32 11.56 13.36
C VAL A 84 11.47 11.48 12.38
N ASP A 85 12.58 12.14 12.71
CA ASP A 85 13.79 12.10 11.90
C ASP A 85 14.44 10.71 11.95
N SER A 86 14.97 10.26 10.81
CA SER A 86 15.64 8.97 10.67
C SER A 86 16.72 9.03 9.59
N PRO A 87 17.60 8.01 9.49
CA PRO A 87 18.54 7.90 8.36
C PRO A 87 17.87 7.80 6.97
N TYR A 88 16.56 7.57 6.92
CA TYR A 88 15.77 7.45 5.68
C TYR A 88 14.99 8.73 5.34
N GLY A 89 15.25 9.83 6.06
CA GLY A 89 14.42 11.03 6.06
C GLY A 89 13.43 11.07 7.24
N SER A 90 12.52 12.04 7.22
CA SER A 90 11.50 12.22 8.24
C SER A 90 10.25 11.40 7.93
N ILE A 91 9.68 10.73 8.94
CA ILE A 91 8.36 10.07 8.85
C ILE A 91 7.30 10.83 9.64
N ARG A 92 6.08 10.87 9.12
CA ARG A 92 4.91 11.43 9.80
C ARG A 92 4.20 10.35 10.60
N VAL A 93 4.04 10.56 11.90
CA VAL A 93 3.31 9.69 12.83
C VAL A 93 2.19 10.47 13.51
N TYR A 94 1.07 9.82 13.76
CA TYR A 94 -0.06 10.33 14.54
C TYR A 94 -0.38 9.34 15.65
N GLU A 95 -0.55 9.81 16.87
CA GLU A 95 -0.84 8.93 18.01
C GLU A 95 -1.67 9.64 19.07
N TRP A 96 -2.81 9.06 19.45
CA TRP A 96 -3.68 9.63 20.47
C TRP A 96 -4.58 8.57 21.11
N GLY A 97 -5.35 8.98 22.13
CA GLY A 97 -6.13 8.10 23.00
C GLY A 97 -5.47 7.90 24.37
N PRO A 98 -6.15 7.23 25.30
CA PRO A 98 -5.64 7.01 26.66
C PRO A 98 -4.33 6.21 26.65
N GLU A 99 -3.36 6.58 27.49
CA GLU A 99 -2.01 5.99 27.50
C GLU A 99 -1.99 4.53 27.98
N ASP A 100 -2.96 4.14 28.81
CA ASP A 100 -3.19 2.80 29.33
C ASP A 100 -4.19 1.97 28.48
N GLY A 101 -4.71 2.56 27.40
CA GLY A 101 -5.65 1.91 26.50
C GLY A 101 -5.02 0.78 25.67
N PRO A 102 -5.81 -0.21 25.21
CA PRO A 102 -5.33 -1.22 24.27
C PRO A 102 -4.73 -0.59 23.02
N LYS A 103 -3.52 -1.04 22.66
CA LYS A 103 -2.70 -0.43 21.60
C LYS A 103 -3.06 -0.99 20.24
N VAL A 104 -3.33 -0.11 19.27
CA VAL A 104 -3.63 -0.46 17.88
C VAL A 104 -2.73 0.35 16.94
N LEU A 105 -1.90 -0.34 16.15
CA LEU A 105 -1.08 0.26 15.11
C LEU A 105 -1.71 0.03 13.74
N PHE A 106 -1.93 1.09 12.98
CA PHE A 106 -2.41 1.00 11.59
C PHE A 106 -1.30 1.18 10.56
N VAL A 107 -1.35 0.35 9.51
CA VAL A 107 -0.53 0.48 8.31
C VAL A 107 -1.45 0.63 7.09
N HIS A 108 -1.31 1.73 6.35
CA HIS A 108 -2.22 2.07 5.25
C HIS A 108 -1.84 1.43 3.90
N GLY A 109 -2.67 1.66 2.88
CA GLY A 109 -2.52 1.09 1.54
C GLY A 109 -1.44 1.73 0.66
N ILE A 110 -1.38 1.32 -0.61
CA ILE A 110 -0.33 1.79 -1.52
C ILE A 110 -0.55 3.23 -1.99
N THR A 111 -1.80 3.62 -2.25
CA THR A 111 -2.09 4.93 -2.85
C THR A 111 -2.50 6.00 -1.85
N THR A 112 -3.15 5.64 -0.75
CA THR A 112 -3.68 6.59 0.24
C THR A 112 -2.65 6.85 1.34
N PRO A 113 -2.61 8.03 1.98
CA PRO A 113 -1.91 8.20 3.25
C PRO A 113 -2.77 7.69 4.42
N CYS A 114 -2.25 7.71 5.65
CA CYS A 114 -2.90 7.06 6.78
C CYS A 114 -4.30 7.59 7.13
N ILE A 115 -4.63 8.81 6.68
CA ILE A 115 -5.95 9.42 6.87
C ILE A 115 -7.12 8.59 6.35
N ALA A 116 -6.89 7.68 5.39
CA ALA A 116 -7.92 6.75 4.92
C ALA A 116 -8.46 5.82 6.03
N LEU A 117 -7.70 5.64 7.11
CA LEU A 117 -8.06 4.85 8.29
C LEU A 117 -8.50 5.71 9.48
N GLY A 118 -8.56 7.04 9.31
CA GLY A 118 -8.84 7.98 10.40
C GLY A 118 -10.20 7.77 11.06
N GLY A 119 -11.22 7.37 10.31
CA GLY A 119 -12.54 7.03 10.86
C GLY A 119 -12.50 5.84 11.82
N VAL A 120 -11.81 4.76 11.44
CA VAL A 120 -11.63 3.57 12.30
C VAL A 120 -10.82 3.94 13.53
N ALA A 121 -9.75 4.72 13.36
CA ALA A 121 -8.90 5.18 14.45
C ALA A 121 -9.66 6.02 15.48
N HIS A 122 -10.48 6.97 15.02
CA HIS A 122 -11.33 7.77 15.89
C HIS A 122 -12.35 6.91 16.65
N ALA A 123 -13.01 5.97 15.97
CA ALA A 123 -13.98 5.08 16.61
C ALA A 123 -13.35 4.13 17.65
N LEU A 124 -12.09 3.69 17.45
CA LEU A 124 -11.35 2.91 18.44
C LEU A 124 -10.92 3.76 19.64
N VAL A 125 -10.49 5.00 19.42
CA VAL A 125 -10.15 5.92 20.52
C VAL A 125 -11.36 6.21 21.41
N ASP A 126 -12.54 6.38 20.83
CA ASP A 126 -13.79 6.54 21.61
C ASP A 126 -14.11 5.31 22.47
N ARG A 127 -13.60 4.14 22.09
CA ARG A 127 -13.71 2.88 22.85
C ARG A 127 -12.56 2.69 23.85
N GLY A 128 -11.72 3.71 24.04
CA GLY A 128 -10.62 3.69 25.00
C GLY A 128 -9.33 3.06 24.48
N CYS A 129 -9.16 2.90 23.17
CA CYS A 129 -7.89 2.42 22.60
C CYS A 129 -6.85 3.53 22.47
N ARG A 130 -5.57 3.15 22.63
CA ARG A 130 -4.44 3.96 22.17
C ARG A 130 -4.16 3.62 20.72
N VAL A 131 -4.28 4.59 19.82
CA VAL A 131 -4.15 4.35 18.38
C VAL A 131 -2.94 5.07 17.83
N MET A 132 -2.16 4.39 16.99
CA MET A 132 -1.05 4.96 16.22
C MET A 132 -1.27 4.71 14.73
N LEU A 133 -1.01 5.74 13.92
CA LEU A 133 -0.92 5.67 12.47
C LEU A 133 0.35 6.37 12.01
N PHE A 134 0.84 6.02 10.83
CA PHE A 134 1.96 6.71 10.21
C PHE A 134 1.82 6.69 8.70
N ASP A 135 2.34 7.71 8.04
CA ASP A 135 2.40 7.72 6.58
C ASP A 135 3.60 6.86 6.12
N LEU A 136 3.36 5.88 5.24
CA LEU A 136 4.40 5.08 4.61
C LEU A 136 5.35 5.98 3.81
N PHE A 137 6.62 5.60 3.71
CA PHE A 137 7.65 6.39 3.01
C PHE A 137 7.20 6.83 1.60
N GLY A 138 7.27 8.12 1.27
CA GLY A 138 6.80 8.62 -0.01
C GLY A 138 5.27 8.76 -0.15
N ARG A 139 4.54 8.74 0.97
CA ARG A 139 3.10 9.00 1.04
C ARG A 139 2.86 10.05 2.12
N GLY A 140 1.77 10.80 1.97
CA GLY A 140 1.38 11.84 2.92
C GLY A 140 2.53 12.81 3.21
N TYR A 141 2.93 12.91 4.48
CA TYR A 141 4.00 13.79 4.93
C TYR A 141 5.34 13.08 5.23
N SER A 142 5.49 11.79 4.92
CA SER A 142 6.74 11.05 5.08
C SER A 142 7.66 11.20 3.88
N ASP A 143 8.95 11.44 4.08
CA ASP A 143 9.96 11.47 3.02
C ASP A 143 10.07 10.09 2.31
N CYS A 144 10.78 10.04 1.18
CA CYS A 144 10.97 8.80 0.42
C CYS A 144 12.46 8.48 0.23
N PRO A 145 12.99 7.38 0.82
CA PRO A 145 14.35 6.91 0.55
C PRO A 145 14.38 6.26 -0.85
N ALA A 146 14.85 7.02 -1.84
CA ALA A 146 14.77 6.65 -3.25
C ALA A 146 15.88 5.71 -3.72
N ASP A 147 16.90 5.50 -2.89
CA ASP A 147 17.98 4.55 -3.11
C ASP A 147 17.63 3.12 -2.63
N LEU A 148 16.52 2.95 -1.90
CA LEU A 148 16.09 1.68 -1.35
C LEU A 148 14.79 1.16 -1.98
N PRO A 149 14.64 -0.17 -2.12
CA PRO A 149 13.37 -0.75 -2.53
C PRO A 149 12.32 -0.59 -1.43
N GLN A 150 11.08 -0.30 -1.84
CA GLN A 150 9.90 -0.30 -0.96
C GLN A 150 9.44 -1.75 -0.73
N ASP A 151 10.22 -2.50 0.06
CA ASP A 151 10.05 -3.91 0.37
C ASP A 151 9.70 -4.16 1.85
N GLU A 152 9.49 -5.43 2.23
CA GLU A 152 9.11 -5.76 3.61
C GLU A 152 10.15 -5.33 4.65
N ARG A 153 11.43 -5.20 4.28
CA ARG A 153 12.51 -4.81 5.20
C ARG A 153 12.45 -3.32 5.49
N LEU A 154 12.27 -2.50 4.45
CA LEU A 154 12.09 -1.06 4.60
C LEU A 154 10.81 -0.76 5.39
N PHE A 155 9.69 -1.42 5.07
CA PHE A 155 8.44 -1.21 5.79
C PHE A 155 8.48 -1.69 7.24
N SER A 156 9.14 -2.82 7.53
CA SER A 156 9.33 -3.28 8.92
C SER A 156 10.19 -2.29 9.71
N THR A 157 11.22 -1.72 9.08
CA THR A 157 12.04 -0.66 9.68
C THR A 157 11.18 0.56 10.00
N GLN A 158 10.31 0.96 9.08
CA GLN A 158 9.40 2.09 9.30
C GLN A 158 8.43 1.86 10.46
N ILE A 159 7.88 0.64 10.59
CA ILE A 159 7.06 0.26 11.75
C ILE A 159 7.85 0.45 13.04
N PHE A 160 9.09 -0.04 13.11
CA PHE A 160 9.91 0.15 14.31
C PHE A 160 10.18 1.62 14.61
N LEU A 161 10.52 2.44 13.60
CA LEU A 161 10.72 3.88 13.78
C LEU A 161 9.48 4.56 14.36
N ALA A 162 8.28 4.22 13.86
CA ALA A 162 7.02 4.74 14.38
C ALA A 162 6.81 4.31 15.85
N LEU A 163 6.96 3.02 16.15
CA LEU A 163 6.80 2.47 17.50
C LEU A 163 7.78 3.09 18.51
N THR A 164 9.05 3.26 18.14
CA THR A 164 10.09 3.83 19.02
C THR A 164 9.96 5.32 19.23
N SER A 165 9.18 6.02 18.40
CA SER A 165 8.94 7.46 18.54
C SER A 165 7.85 7.82 19.55
N SER A 166 7.13 6.81 20.06
CA SER A 166 6.06 7.00 21.03
C SER A 166 6.62 7.39 22.41
N PRO A 167 5.93 8.27 23.16
CA PRO A 167 6.29 8.57 24.55
C PRO A 167 6.03 7.39 25.51
N ILE A 168 5.18 6.44 25.12
CA ILE A 168 4.91 5.20 25.87
C ILE A 168 5.55 4.00 25.18
N SER A 169 5.86 2.95 25.93
CA SER A 169 6.47 1.75 25.38
C SER A 169 5.47 0.91 24.56
N TRP A 170 5.72 0.68 23.28
CA TRP A 170 4.95 -0.25 22.43
C TRP A 170 5.58 -1.64 22.31
N THR A 171 6.84 -1.78 22.68
CA THR A 171 7.61 -3.03 22.56
C THR A 171 8.29 -3.42 23.88
N GLY A 172 8.70 -4.68 24.02
CA GLY A 172 9.29 -5.20 25.27
C GLY A 172 8.28 -5.91 26.17
N ALA A 173 8.77 -6.45 27.29
CA ALA A 173 7.99 -7.36 28.13
C ALA A 173 6.75 -6.71 28.77
N GLU A 174 6.86 -5.43 29.13
CA GLU A 174 5.80 -4.67 29.83
C GLU A 174 4.94 -3.83 28.87
N SER A 175 5.14 -3.91 27.55
CA SER A 175 4.42 -3.04 26.62
C SER A 175 2.94 -3.38 26.45
N GLY A 176 2.50 -4.54 26.96
CA GLY A 176 1.15 -5.05 26.73
C GLY A 176 0.91 -5.53 25.30
N LYS A 177 1.94 -5.55 24.43
CA LYS A 177 1.84 -5.85 22.99
C LYS A 177 0.87 -4.88 22.28
N PHE A 178 0.65 -5.08 20.98
CA PHE A 178 -0.31 -4.26 20.24
C PHE A 178 -1.03 -5.06 19.15
N CYS A 179 -2.22 -4.61 18.80
CA CYS A 179 -2.94 -5.06 17.61
C CYS A 179 -2.33 -4.39 16.39
N LEU A 180 -1.87 -5.19 15.43
CA LEU A 180 -1.40 -4.68 14.14
C LEU A 180 -2.52 -4.79 13.12
N THR A 181 -2.94 -3.64 12.57
CA THR A 181 -4.00 -3.55 11.58
C THR A 181 -3.47 -3.02 10.24
N GLY A 182 -3.50 -3.84 9.20
CA GLY A 182 -2.98 -3.47 7.88
C GLY A 182 -4.06 -3.38 6.81
N TYR A 183 -4.11 -2.29 6.04
CA TYR A 183 -5.06 -2.09 4.93
C TYR A 183 -4.40 -2.21 3.55
N SER A 184 -4.97 -3.00 2.64
CA SER A 184 -4.44 -3.18 1.27
C SER A 184 -2.97 -3.61 1.31
N LEU A 185 -2.05 -2.85 0.70
CA LEU A 185 -0.60 -3.02 0.83
C LEU A 185 -0.16 -3.15 2.29
N GLY A 186 -0.73 -2.34 3.18
CA GLY A 186 -0.50 -2.38 4.62
C GLY A 186 -0.84 -3.73 5.24
N GLY A 187 -1.81 -4.47 4.68
CA GLY A 187 -2.13 -5.84 5.07
C GLY A 187 -1.02 -6.83 4.72
N GLY A 188 -0.44 -6.71 3.52
CA GLY A 188 0.73 -7.51 3.15
C GLY A 188 1.96 -7.17 4.00
N ILE A 189 2.18 -5.88 4.29
CA ILE A 189 3.24 -5.41 5.20
C ILE A 189 3.03 -5.99 6.60
N ALA A 190 1.80 -5.92 7.13
CA ALA A 190 1.45 -6.42 8.45
C ALA A 190 1.66 -7.94 8.57
N ALA A 191 1.24 -8.71 7.57
CA ALA A 191 1.47 -10.15 7.52
C ALA A 191 2.98 -10.49 7.45
N ALA A 192 3.75 -9.77 6.63
CA ALA A 192 5.19 -9.95 6.56
C ALA A 192 5.89 -9.62 7.89
N PHE A 193 5.52 -8.50 8.53
CA PHE A 193 6.03 -8.12 9.85
C PHE A 193 5.69 -9.17 10.91
N ALA A 194 4.43 -9.60 10.96
CA ALA A 194 3.96 -10.62 11.91
C ALA A 194 4.64 -11.97 11.73
N SER A 195 5.11 -12.32 10.52
CA SER A 195 5.84 -13.58 10.29
C SER A 195 7.20 -13.65 10.98
N TYR A 196 7.79 -12.50 11.34
CA TYR A 196 9.10 -12.41 12.02
C TYR A 196 9.00 -11.87 13.44
N PHE A 197 8.04 -10.99 13.71
CA PHE A 197 7.87 -10.35 15.01
C PHE A 197 6.51 -10.66 15.67
N PRO A 198 5.98 -11.90 15.62
CA PRO A 198 4.64 -12.21 16.13
C PRO A 198 4.52 -12.02 17.64
N HIS A 199 5.64 -12.11 18.37
CA HIS A 199 5.69 -11.95 19.83
C HIS A 199 5.38 -10.52 20.29
N LEU A 200 5.49 -9.52 19.41
CA LEU A 200 5.13 -8.13 19.70
C LEU A 200 3.61 -7.88 19.60
N LEU A 201 2.86 -8.83 19.04
CA LEU A 201 1.47 -8.63 18.67
C LEU A 201 0.51 -9.30 19.65
N SER A 202 -0.56 -8.58 20.03
CA SER A 202 -1.71 -9.14 20.74
C SER A 202 -2.73 -9.73 19.77
N SER A 203 -2.87 -9.14 18.60
CA SER A 203 -3.74 -9.58 17.50
C SER A 203 -3.23 -9.08 16.15
N LEU A 204 -3.66 -9.73 15.07
CA LEU A 204 -3.36 -9.33 13.69
C LEU A 204 -4.66 -9.23 12.89
N VAL A 205 -4.99 -8.01 12.44
CA VAL A 205 -6.19 -7.73 11.66
C VAL A 205 -5.79 -7.19 10.29
N LEU A 206 -6.28 -7.82 9.23
CA LEU A 206 -5.92 -7.52 7.85
C LEU A 206 -7.17 -7.06 7.11
N LEU A 207 -7.19 -5.79 6.69
CA LEU A 207 -8.29 -5.17 5.96
C LEU A 207 -7.99 -5.23 4.45
N ALA A 208 -8.74 -6.04 3.71
CA ALA A 208 -8.52 -6.33 2.28
C ALA A 208 -7.03 -6.48 1.93
N PRO A 209 -6.31 -7.45 2.52
CA PRO A 209 -4.86 -7.48 2.46
C PRO A 209 -4.31 -7.83 1.08
N SER A 210 -3.21 -7.17 0.72
CA SER A 210 -2.29 -7.68 -0.29
C SER A 210 -1.47 -8.86 0.23
N GLY A 211 -0.57 -9.38 -0.61
CA GLY A 211 0.36 -10.46 -0.25
C GLY A 211 -0.10 -11.83 -0.73
N LEU A 212 -1.38 -11.99 -1.05
CA LEU A 212 -1.91 -13.21 -1.66
C LEU A 212 -2.58 -12.95 -3.02
N LEU A 213 -2.38 -11.77 -3.62
CA LEU A 213 -2.86 -11.53 -4.98
C LEU A 213 -2.13 -12.46 -5.94
N ARG A 214 -2.90 -13.19 -6.74
CA ARG A 214 -2.34 -14.11 -7.72
C ARG A 214 -1.71 -13.32 -8.87
N ASP A 215 -0.51 -13.73 -9.27
CA ASP A 215 0.25 -13.12 -10.36
C ASP A 215 -0.49 -13.11 -11.71
N SER A 216 -1.50 -13.97 -11.88
CA SER A 216 -2.40 -14.00 -13.05
C SER A 216 -3.32 -12.79 -13.16
N GLN A 217 -3.61 -12.13 -12.03
CA GLN A 217 -4.44 -10.92 -11.98
C GLN A 217 -3.71 -9.68 -12.50
N ILE A 218 -2.37 -9.66 -12.41
CA ILE A 218 -1.56 -8.59 -12.98
C ILE A 218 -1.42 -8.81 -14.48
N SER A 219 -1.84 -7.81 -15.27
CA SER A 219 -1.71 -7.88 -16.73
C SER A 219 -0.24 -8.05 -17.15
N PHE A 220 0.01 -8.75 -18.27
CA PHE A 220 1.37 -8.88 -18.82
C PHE A 220 2.01 -7.51 -19.10
N GLN A 221 1.21 -6.53 -19.53
CA GLN A 221 1.64 -5.15 -19.73
C GLN A 221 2.11 -4.51 -18.43
N SER A 222 1.39 -4.70 -17.32
CA SER A 222 1.81 -4.20 -16.00
C SER A 222 3.08 -4.92 -15.52
N ARG A 223 3.18 -6.24 -15.71
CA ARG A 223 4.42 -7.00 -15.41
C ARG A 223 5.62 -6.46 -16.20
N LEU A 224 5.41 -6.14 -17.48
CA LEU A 224 6.44 -5.58 -18.35
C LEU A 224 6.81 -4.14 -17.94
N LEU A 225 5.81 -3.29 -17.66
CA LEU A 225 6.00 -1.90 -17.21
C LEU A 225 6.77 -1.82 -15.89
N TYR A 226 6.57 -2.77 -14.98
CA TYR A 226 7.27 -2.81 -13.70
C TYR A 226 8.54 -3.68 -13.73
N SER A 227 8.86 -4.35 -14.83
CA SER A 227 10.14 -5.06 -14.96
C SER A 227 11.30 -4.06 -15.09
N LYS A 228 12.37 -4.26 -14.31
CA LYS A 228 13.57 -3.40 -14.37
C LYS A 228 14.23 -3.52 -15.75
N GLY A 229 14.50 -2.39 -16.39
CA GLY A 229 15.49 -2.30 -17.47
C GLY A 229 14.97 -2.35 -18.91
N LEU A 230 13.67 -2.50 -19.14
CA LEU A 230 13.09 -2.44 -20.50
C LEU A 230 12.72 -1.01 -20.95
N MET A 231 12.26 -0.17 -20.01
CA MET A 231 11.92 1.23 -20.29
C MET A 231 12.84 2.18 -19.50
N PRO A 232 13.29 3.30 -20.10
CA PRO A 232 13.96 4.37 -19.37
C PRO A 232 13.07 4.86 -18.21
N GLU A 233 13.62 4.90 -16.99
CA GLU A 233 12.86 5.24 -15.77
C GLU A 233 12.17 6.60 -15.85
N ASN A 234 12.77 7.58 -16.55
CA ASN A 234 12.17 8.91 -16.73
C ASN A 234 10.87 8.86 -17.55
N ILE A 235 10.83 8.01 -18.58
CA ILE A 235 9.63 7.83 -19.42
C ILE A 235 8.55 7.12 -18.62
N LEU A 236 8.91 6.06 -17.91
CA LEU A 236 7.97 5.30 -17.09
C LEU A 236 7.39 6.16 -15.96
N THR A 237 8.23 6.94 -15.27
CA THR A 237 7.81 7.88 -14.23
C THR A 237 6.84 8.91 -14.80
N SER A 238 7.11 9.46 -15.98
CA SER A 238 6.21 10.40 -16.66
C SER A 238 4.85 9.77 -17.02
N LEU A 239 4.85 8.56 -17.58
CA LEU A 239 3.63 7.85 -17.93
C LEU A 239 2.77 7.50 -16.71
N VAL A 240 3.41 6.97 -15.65
CA VAL A 240 2.74 6.64 -14.39
C VAL A 240 2.23 7.92 -13.72
N SER A 241 3.04 8.98 -13.65
CA SER A 241 2.63 10.28 -13.10
C SER A 241 1.41 10.86 -13.82
N ARG A 242 1.44 10.91 -15.16
CA ARG A 242 0.31 11.40 -15.97
C ARG A 242 -0.96 10.59 -15.71
N ARG A 243 -0.82 9.28 -15.52
CA ARG A 243 -1.96 8.40 -15.25
C ARG A 243 -2.51 8.56 -13.83
N LEU A 244 -1.64 8.63 -12.82
CA LEU A 244 -2.04 8.89 -11.43
C LEU A 244 -2.78 10.23 -11.31
N ARG A 245 -2.32 11.27 -12.03
CA ARG A 245 -2.96 12.60 -12.09
C ARG A 245 -4.30 12.62 -12.83
N ALA A 246 -4.51 11.70 -13.78
CA ALA A 246 -5.76 11.62 -14.52
C ALA A 246 -6.95 11.14 -13.66
N GLY A 247 -6.69 10.66 -12.43
CA GLY A 247 -7.72 10.26 -11.49
C GLY A 247 -8.46 8.97 -11.89
N PRO A 248 -9.48 8.58 -11.12
CA PRO A 248 -10.27 7.38 -11.39
C PRO A 248 -10.97 7.50 -12.75
N LEU A 249 -10.90 6.46 -13.58
CA LEU A 249 -11.80 6.35 -14.72
C LEU A 249 -13.22 6.12 -14.18
N THR A 250 -14.18 6.91 -14.62
CA THR A 250 -15.58 6.93 -14.17
C THR A 250 -16.39 5.65 -14.48
N THR A 251 -15.73 4.57 -14.89
CA THR A 251 -16.38 3.31 -15.25
C THR A 251 -15.76 2.17 -14.45
N PRO A 252 -16.52 1.48 -13.58
CA PRO A 252 -16.06 0.26 -12.91
C PRO A 252 -15.55 -0.72 -13.97
N SER A 253 -14.38 -1.30 -13.77
CA SER A 253 -13.94 -2.34 -14.68
C SER A 253 -14.84 -3.58 -14.52
N PRO A 254 -15.29 -4.23 -15.60
CA PRO A 254 -16.09 -5.44 -15.49
C PRO A 254 -15.30 -6.52 -14.73
N LYS A 255 -16.00 -7.31 -13.89
CA LYS A 255 -15.46 -8.33 -12.94
C LYS A 255 -14.45 -9.35 -13.52
N ASN A 256 -14.26 -9.40 -14.84
CA ASN A 256 -13.37 -10.32 -15.56
C ASN A 256 -12.16 -9.65 -16.23
N LYS A 257 -11.89 -8.36 -15.98
CA LYS A 257 -10.75 -7.67 -16.60
C LYS A 257 -9.50 -7.77 -15.69
N LYS A 258 -8.36 -8.18 -16.26
CA LYS A 258 -7.06 -8.15 -15.56
C LYS A 258 -6.74 -6.73 -15.12
N LEU A 259 -6.38 -6.55 -13.85
CA LEU A 259 -6.09 -5.24 -13.27
C LEU A 259 -4.78 -4.70 -13.86
N ASN A 260 -4.82 -3.48 -14.39
CA ASN A 260 -3.63 -2.67 -14.52
C ASN A 260 -3.42 -1.87 -13.21
N ALA A 261 -2.20 -1.45 -12.92
CA ALA A 261 -1.90 -0.66 -11.72
C ALA A 261 -2.71 0.65 -11.62
N ALA A 262 -3.16 1.19 -12.76
CA ALA A 262 -4.04 2.34 -12.78
C ALA A 262 -5.52 2.02 -12.50
N ASP A 263 -5.93 0.77 -12.74
CA ASP A 263 -7.26 0.28 -12.37
C ASP A 263 -7.27 0.00 -10.85
N ALA A 264 -6.17 -0.53 -10.29
CA ALA A 264 -6.00 -0.65 -8.84
C ALA A 264 -6.12 0.70 -8.11
N LEU A 265 -5.53 1.78 -8.64
CA LEU A 265 -5.72 3.13 -8.09
C LEU A 265 -7.18 3.58 -8.14
N THR A 266 -7.89 3.29 -9.23
CA THR A 266 -9.29 3.70 -9.43
C THR A 266 -10.21 2.97 -8.48
N GLU A 267 -9.94 1.69 -8.23
CA GLU A 267 -10.76 0.81 -7.40
C GLU A 267 -10.41 0.93 -5.90
N GLU A 268 -9.24 1.47 -5.52
CA GLU A 268 -8.95 1.87 -4.12
C GLU A 268 -9.68 3.16 -3.69
N LEU A 269 -10.19 3.94 -4.66
CA LEU A 269 -10.88 5.21 -4.37
C LEU A 269 -12.39 4.99 -4.18
N PRO A 270 -13.01 5.59 -3.15
CA PRO A 270 -14.44 5.52 -2.95
C PRO A 270 -15.18 6.16 -4.13
N SER A 271 -16.36 5.61 -4.46
CA SER A 271 -17.30 6.29 -5.36
C SER A 271 -17.73 7.65 -4.77
N GLN A 272 -18.18 8.59 -5.61
CA GLN A 272 -18.59 9.92 -5.14
C GLN A 272 -19.71 9.87 -4.08
N SER A 273 -20.60 8.86 -4.14
CA SER A 273 -21.64 8.65 -3.12
C SER A 273 -21.08 8.07 -1.82
N ALA A 274 -20.08 7.18 -1.90
CA ALA A 274 -19.41 6.61 -0.73
C ALA A 274 -18.54 7.64 0.01
N ALA A 275 -17.99 8.64 -0.70
CA ALA A 275 -17.20 9.71 -0.11
C ALA A 275 -18.00 10.60 0.85
N ALA A 276 -19.32 10.73 0.66
CA ALA A 276 -20.19 11.53 1.53
C ALA A 276 -20.39 10.92 2.93
N THR A 277 -20.12 9.63 3.10
CA THR A 277 -20.30 8.89 4.36
C THR A 277 -19.01 8.80 5.19
N GLN A 278 -17.88 9.26 4.64
CA GLN A 278 -16.57 9.12 5.26
C GLN A 278 -16.37 10.19 6.35
N ILE A 279 -16.04 9.74 7.56
CA ILE A 279 -15.48 10.63 8.59
C ILE A 279 -14.00 10.27 8.72
N LEU A 280 -13.14 10.93 7.94
CA LEU A 280 -11.70 10.67 7.97
C LEU A 280 -10.99 11.47 9.06
N SER A 281 -11.44 12.70 9.30
CA SER A 281 -10.95 13.58 10.36
C SER A 281 -12.13 14.30 11.01
N ARG A 282 -12.17 14.33 12.34
CA ARG A 282 -13.16 15.12 13.09
C ARG A 282 -12.95 16.62 12.98
N ASN A 283 -11.69 17.04 12.92
CA ASN A 283 -11.32 18.46 12.80
C ASN A 283 -11.57 18.99 11.39
N TYR A 284 -11.55 18.11 10.39
CA TYR A 284 -11.67 18.47 8.97
C TYR A 284 -12.67 17.57 8.23
N PRO A 285 -14.00 17.75 8.43
CA PRO A 285 -15.04 16.90 7.82
C PRO A 285 -15.07 16.93 6.28
N ARG A 286 -14.47 17.95 5.68
CA ARG A 286 -14.37 18.17 4.23
C ARG A 286 -13.34 17.27 3.53
N ILE A 287 -12.46 16.61 4.30
CA ILE A 287 -11.41 15.77 3.74
C ILE A 287 -12.01 14.46 3.22
N ASN A 288 -11.58 14.07 2.04
CA ASN A 288 -11.93 12.81 1.42
C ASN A 288 -10.68 12.14 0.80
N VAL A 289 -10.77 10.82 0.59
CA VAL A 289 -9.66 10.04 0.05
C VAL A 289 -9.23 10.51 -1.35
N PRO A 290 -10.14 10.72 -2.34
CA PRO A 290 -9.73 11.13 -3.68
C PRO A 290 -8.99 12.47 -3.73
N GLY A 291 -9.47 13.48 -2.99
CA GLY A 291 -8.84 14.80 -2.93
C GLY A 291 -7.46 14.76 -2.29
N THR A 292 -7.30 13.96 -1.23
CA THR A 292 -6.01 13.72 -0.58
C THR A 292 -5.01 13.05 -1.53
N VAL A 293 -5.45 12.00 -2.23
CA VAL A 293 -4.60 11.27 -3.18
C VAL A 293 -4.19 12.18 -4.34
N ALA A 294 -5.13 12.91 -4.92
CA ALA A 294 -4.84 13.87 -5.99
C ALA A 294 -3.83 14.93 -5.52
N TRP A 295 -3.95 15.42 -4.29
CA TRP A 295 -3.03 16.40 -3.73
C TRP A 295 -1.60 15.85 -3.58
N GLN A 296 -1.41 14.68 -2.95
CA GLN A 296 -0.05 14.14 -2.78
C GLN A 296 0.60 13.75 -4.12
N VAL A 297 -0.17 13.25 -5.11
CA VAL A 297 0.34 12.95 -6.46
C VAL A 297 0.97 14.19 -7.13
N ASN A 298 0.45 15.37 -6.81
CA ASN A 298 0.91 16.64 -7.37
C ASN A 298 1.99 17.32 -6.53
N ASN A 299 2.06 17.06 -5.22
CA ASN A 299 2.88 17.82 -4.29
C ASN A 299 4.02 17.02 -3.64
N HIS A 300 3.94 15.69 -3.67
CA HIS A 300 4.94 14.83 -3.05
C HIS A 300 5.93 14.31 -4.08
N THR A 301 7.17 14.80 -4.01
CA THR A 301 8.23 14.47 -4.98
C THR A 301 8.55 12.96 -5.04
N GLY A 302 8.45 12.27 -3.90
CA GLY A 302 8.67 10.83 -3.77
C GLY A 302 7.50 9.92 -4.13
N PHE A 303 6.28 10.43 -4.35
CA PHE A 303 5.08 9.58 -4.46
C PHE A 303 5.12 8.59 -5.62
N VAL A 304 5.40 9.08 -6.83
CA VAL A 304 5.43 8.24 -8.03
C VAL A 304 6.52 7.18 -7.93
N HIS A 305 7.69 7.57 -7.42
CA HIS A 305 8.79 6.65 -7.15
C HIS A 305 8.39 5.56 -6.14
N ALA A 306 7.83 5.96 -4.99
CA ALA A 306 7.43 5.06 -3.93
C ALA A 306 6.33 4.07 -4.38
N PHE A 307 5.35 4.56 -5.14
CA PHE A 307 4.29 3.75 -5.74
C PHE A 307 4.88 2.69 -6.69
N MET A 308 5.73 3.11 -7.64
CA MET A 308 6.37 2.19 -8.58
C MET A 308 7.26 1.18 -7.87
N SER A 309 8.02 1.62 -6.86
CA SER A 309 8.89 0.75 -6.06
C SER A 309 8.06 -0.26 -5.26
N SER A 310 6.92 0.14 -4.70
CA SER A 310 6.00 -0.76 -3.97
C SER A 310 5.36 -1.79 -4.90
N MET A 311 4.95 -1.41 -6.11
CA MET A 311 4.47 -2.36 -7.12
C MET A 311 5.55 -3.38 -7.53
N ARG A 312 6.81 -2.97 -7.51
CA ARG A 312 7.95 -3.80 -7.89
C ARG A 312 8.47 -4.70 -6.78
N TYR A 313 8.46 -4.24 -5.53
CA TYR A 313 9.17 -4.89 -4.42
C TYR A 313 8.30 -5.16 -3.20
N GLY A 314 7.15 -4.50 -3.09
CA GLY A 314 6.27 -4.61 -1.93
C GLY A 314 5.64 -5.99 -1.79
N PRO A 315 5.13 -6.30 -0.58
CA PRO A 315 4.48 -7.57 -0.26
C PRO A 315 3.06 -7.66 -0.86
N ILE A 316 2.97 -7.66 -2.19
CA ILE A 316 1.69 -7.65 -2.92
C ILE A 316 1.35 -9.03 -3.48
N LEU A 317 2.31 -9.66 -4.15
CA LEU A 317 2.07 -10.86 -4.94
C LEU A 317 2.26 -12.14 -4.13
N ARG A 318 1.35 -13.09 -4.35
CA ARG A 318 1.35 -14.40 -3.70
C ARG A 318 2.67 -15.14 -3.87
N GLU A 319 3.21 -15.20 -5.09
CA GLU A 319 4.45 -15.95 -5.37
C GLU A 319 5.62 -15.51 -4.48
N ARG A 320 5.68 -14.21 -4.15
CA ARG A 320 6.79 -13.65 -3.34
C ARG A 320 6.54 -13.74 -1.85
N GLN A 321 5.27 -13.78 -1.44
CA GLN A 321 4.87 -13.68 -0.03
C GLN A 321 4.41 -14.99 0.56
N TRP A 322 4.22 -16.05 -0.24
CA TRP A 322 3.75 -17.36 0.22
C TRP A 322 4.53 -17.85 1.45
N ASN A 323 5.86 -17.83 1.39
CA ASN A 323 6.73 -18.27 2.49
C ASN A 323 6.57 -17.44 3.78
N ARG A 324 6.18 -16.16 3.67
CA ARG A 324 5.93 -15.31 4.84
C ARG A 324 4.61 -15.69 5.50
N TRP A 325 3.57 -15.93 4.69
CA TRP A 325 2.26 -16.35 5.16
C TRP A 325 2.29 -17.76 5.74
N THR A 326 2.98 -18.71 5.10
CA THR A 326 3.13 -20.08 5.64
C THR A 326 3.90 -20.10 6.95
N ARG A 327 5.00 -19.33 7.04
CA ARG A 327 5.74 -19.16 8.30
C ARG A 327 4.84 -18.62 9.42
N LEU A 328 3.97 -17.66 9.11
CA LEU A 328 3.01 -17.13 10.08
C LEU A 328 2.00 -18.22 10.50
N GLY A 329 1.46 -18.99 9.55
CA GLY A 329 0.60 -20.14 9.84
C GLY A 329 1.27 -21.18 10.73
N GLU A 330 2.47 -21.62 10.38
CA GLU A 330 3.29 -22.56 11.16
C GLU A 330 3.53 -22.07 12.59
N TYR A 331 3.86 -20.79 12.76
CA TYR A 331 4.03 -20.18 14.08
C TYR A 331 2.74 -20.28 14.90
N ILE A 332 1.60 -19.93 14.31
CA ILE A 332 0.31 -19.96 14.99
C ILE A 332 -0.09 -21.41 15.36
N THR A 333 0.07 -22.37 14.43
CA THR A 333 -0.17 -23.79 14.69
C THR A 333 0.69 -24.31 15.85
N ALA A 334 1.98 -23.96 15.89
CA ALA A 334 2.88 -24.33 16.99
C ALA A 334 2.43 -23.72 18.34
N GLN A 335 1.90 -22.49 18.34
CA GLN A 335 1.34 -21.85 19.54
C GLN A 335 -0.01 -22.45 19.97
N ASN A 336 -0.77 -23.02 19.03
CA ASN A 336 -2.02 -23.75 19.31
C ASN A 336 -1.74 -25.11 19.97
N GLY A 337 -0.69 -25.81 19.55
CA GLY A 337 -0.31 -27.13 20.09
C GLY A 337 0.36 -27.11 21.48
N THR A 338 0.84 -25.97 21.97
CA THR A 338 1.51 -25.87 23.28
C THR A 338 0.54 -25.44 24.39
N SER A 339 -0.10 -26.42 25.02
CA SER A 339 -0.96 -26.27 26.19
C SER A 339 -0.17 -26.25 27.51
N SER A 340 0.67 -25.23 27.74
CA SER A 340 1.24 -24.92 29.08
C SER A 340 2.15 -23.69 29.06
N GLY A 341 2.02 -22.82 30.08
CA GLY A 341 3.05 -21.83 30.45
C GLY A 341 2.82 -20.37 30.04
N GLU A 342 2.12 -19.64 30.92
CA GLU A 342 2.41 -18.30 31.50
C GLU A 342 3.02 -17.13 30.69
N ASN A 343 2.99 -17.11 29.36
CA ASN A 343 3.21 -15.85 28.63
C ASN A 343 1.98 -15.52 27.79
N LYS A 344 1.32 -14.39 28.06
CA LYS A 344 0.13 -13.91 27.34
C LYS A 344 0.46 -13.72 25.85
N ARG A 345 0.06 -14.68 25.04
CA ARG A 345 0.26 -14.84 23.58
C ARG A 345 -0.82 -14.07 22.79
N LEU A 346 -0.80 -14.11 21.45
CA LEU A 346 -1.89 -13.58 20.61
C LEU A 346 -3.24 -14.09 21.16
N ALA A 347 -4.16 -13.20 21.54
CA ALA A 347 -5.32 -13.55 22.36
C ALA A 347 -6.29 -14.54 21.66
N ASP A 348 -6.51 -14.38 20.34
CA ASP A 348 -7.38 -15.24 19.52
C ASP A 348 -6.59 -16.31 18.71
N LYS A 349 -5.25 -16.34 18.81
CA LYS A 349 -4.36 -17.27 18.07
C LYS A 349 -4.79 -17.50 16.59
N LYS A 350 -5.31 -16.47 15.93
CA LYS A 350 -5.78 -16.48 14.54
C LYS A 350 -5.47 -15.15 13.87
N VAL A 351 -5.40 -15.17 12.55
CA VAL A 351 -5.35 -13.96 11.73
C VAL A 351 -6.77 -13.58 11.34
N HIS A 352 -7.16 -12.32 11.53
CA HIS A 352 -8.48 -11.83 11.17
C HIS A 352 -8.40 -11.11 9.83
N ILE A 353 -9.15 -11.57 8.83
CA ILE A 353 -9.18 -10.98 7.49
C ILE A 353 -10.56 -10.40 7.23
N LEU A 354 -10.63 -9.08 7.09
CA LEU A 354 -11.85 -8.32 6.83
C LEU A 354 -11.86 -7.89 5.38
N CYS A 355 -12.93 -8.13 4.62
CA CYS A 355 -12.99 -7.80 3.19
C CYS A 355 -14.35 -7.27 2.76
N GLY A 356 -14.38 -6.47 1.69
CA GLY A 356 -15.62 -6.13 0.99
C GLY A 356 -16.11 -7.30 0.13
N ASN A 357 -17.41 -7.59 0.13
CA ASN A 357 -18.00 -8.59 -0.77
C ASN A 357 -17.97 -8.12 -2.24
N ASN A 358 -17.85 -6.81 -2.49
CA ASN A 358 -17.80 -6.20 -3.81
C ASN A 358 -16.38 -5.74 -4.20
N ASP A 359 -15.36 -6.16 -3.45
CA ASP A 359 -13.97 -5.80 -3.71
C ASP A 359 -13.48 -6.41 -5.04
N SER A 360 -13.08 -5.54 -5.97
CA SER A 360 -12.58 -5.89 -7.30
C SER A 360 -11.06 -6.10 -7.34
N ILE A 361 -10.35 -5.66 -6.30
CA ILE A 361 -8.90 -5.80 -6.15
C ILE A 361 -8.60 -7.10 -5.40
N ILE A 362 -9.24 -7.28 -4.25
CA ILE A 362 -9.06 -8.43 -3.36
C ILE A 362 -10.25 -9.36 -3.52
N VAL A 363 -10.13 -10.26 -4.48
CA VAL A 363 -11.23 -11.15 -4.86
C VAL A 363 -11.41 -12.26 -3.83
N LYS A 364 -12.56 -12.24 -3.13
CA LYS A 364 -12.93 -13.21 -2.07
C LYS A 364 -12.72 -14.68 -2.45
N SER A 365 -13.12 -15.08 -3.66
CA SER A 365 -13.00 -16.48 -4.12
C SER A 365 -11.57 -16.95 -4.34
N GLU A 366 -10.62 -16.02 -4.45
CA GLU A 366 -9.19 -16.33 -4.53
C GLU A 366 -8.52 -16.20 -3.15
N LEU A 367 -8.82 -15.13 -2.41
CA LEU A 367 -8.23 -14.86 -1.11
C LEU A 367 -8.53 -15.95 -0.08
N VAL A 368 -9.79 -16.36 0.05
CA VAL A 368 -10.21 -17.31 1.10
C VAL A 368 -9.45 -18.64 1.02
N PRO A 369 -9.39 -19.35 -0.11
CA PRO A 369 -8.64 -20.60 -0.20
C PRO A 369 -7.13 -20.38 -0.03
N ASP A 370 -6.56 -19.32 -0.60
CA ASP A 370 -5.11 -19.07 -0.55
C ASP A 370 -4.66 -18.72 0.88
N ALA A 371 -5.42 -17.89 1.60
CA ALA A 371 -5.15 -17.53 2.99
C ALA A 371 -5.40 -18.69 3.95
N THR A 372 -6.46 -19.47 3.75
CA THR A 372 -6.74 -20.68 4.55
C THR A 372 -5.61 -21.69 4.42
N ALA A 373 -5.13 -21.92 3.19
CA ALA A 373 -4.02 -22.84 2.93
C ALA A 373 -2.69 -22.31 3.52
N ALA A 374 -2.38 -21.02 3.34
CA ALA A 374 -1.14 -20.47 3.83
C ALA A 374 -1.11 -20.38 5.37
N LEU A 375 -2.24 -20.11 6.02
CA LEU A 375 -2.32 -19.98 7.48
C LEU A 375 -2.66 -21.28 8.21
N ASP A 376 -2.67 -22.43 7.51
CA ASP A 376 -3.01 -23.74 8.09
C ASP A 376 -4.37 -23.73 8.82
N GLY A 377 -5.35 -23.05 8.23
CA GLY A 377 -6.69 -22.88 8.81
C GLY A 377 -6.78 -21.88 9.98
N ASN A 378 -5.68 -21.28 10.43
CA ASN A 378 -5.66 -20.32 11.55
C ASN A 378 -6.09 -18.90 11.13
N VAL A 379 -7.25 -18.80 10.48
CA VAL A 379 -7.77 -17.56 9.92
C VAL A 379 -9.27 -17.42 10.19
N VAL A 380 -9.72 -16.20 10.46
CA VAL A 380 -11.15 -15.83 10.56
C VAL A 380 -11.45 -14.80 9.48
N PHE A 381 -12.55 -14.99 8.75
CA PHE A 381 -12.99 -14.04 7.75
C PHE A 381 -14.24 -13.28 8.18
N LYS A 382 -14.26 -11.98 7.95
CA LYS A 382 -15.43 -11.11 8.10
C LYS A 382 -15.65 -10.34 6.81
N PHE A 383 -16.89 -10.30 6.34
CA PHE A 383 -17.23 -9.65 5.08
C PHE A 383 -18.22 -8.51 5.29
N TYR A 384 -18.06 -7.45 4.50
CA TYR A 384 -18.91 -6.26 4.50
C TYR A 384 -19.54 -6.06 3.13
N GLU A 385 -20.79 -5.60 3.08
CA GLU A 385 -21.45 -5.17 1.83
C GLU A 385 -20.88 -3.80 1.39
N ALA A 386 -19.66 -3.81 0.85
CA ALA A 386 -18.88 -2.65 0.41
C ALA A 386 -17.77 -3.10 -0.57
N GLY A 387 -17.13 -2.13 -1.24
CA GLY A 387 -15.94 -2.36 -2.07
C GLY A 387 -14.63 -2.38 -1.26
N HIS A 388 -13.52 -2.13 -1.95
CA HIS A 388 -12.18 -2.09 -1.34
C HIS A 388 -12.04 -0.93 -0.33
N GLU A 389 -12.85 0.11 -0.46
CA GLU A 389 -12.90 1.30 0.39
C GLU A 389 -13.60 1.08 1.74
N PHE A 390 -14.06 -0.14 2.05
CA PHE A 390 -14.87 -0.44 3.24
C PHE A 390 -14.30 0.08 4.57
N PRO A 391 -12.97 0.16 4.83
CA PRO A 391 -12.50 0.69 6.11
C PRO A 391 -12.91 2.14 6.34
N SER A 392 -13.09 2.91 5.26
CA SER A 392 -13.49 4.32 5.32
C SER A 392 -15.00 4.54 5.33
N THR A 393 -15.80 3.57 4.84
CA THR A 393 -17.27 3.68 4.72
C THR A 393 -18.02 2.88 5.77
N LYS A 394 -17.40 1.82 6.30
CA LYS A 394 -17.89 0.92 7.36
C LYS A 394 -17.07 1.05 8.64
N TYR A 395 -16.48 2.22 8.87
CA TYR A 395 -15.46 2.43 9.89
C TYR A 395 -15.92 2.04 11.31
N GLU A 396 -17.17 2.30 11.67
CA GLU A 396 -17.73 2.00 13.00
C GLU A 396 -17.84 0.48 13.24
N GLU A 397 -18.25 -0.26 12.21
CA GLU A 397 -18.40 -1.71 12.23
C GLU A 397 -17.03 -2.41 12.23
N VAL A 398 -16.07 -1.85 11.50
CA VAL A 398 -14.67 -2.30 11.51
C VAL A 398 -14.02 -2.03 12.87
N ALA A 399 -14.20 -0.84 13.43
CA ALA A 399 -13.67 -0.48 14.75
C ALA A 399 -14.27 -1.35 15.86
N SER A 400 -15.58 -1.61 15.81
CA SER A 400 -16.24 -2.50 16.77
C SER A 400 -15.67 -3.91 16.72
N TYR A 401 -15.47 -4.46 15.51
CA TYR A 401 -14.86 -5.78 15.36
C TYR A 401 -13.42 -5.83 15.87
N ILE A 402 -12.61 -4.80 15.57
CA ILE A 402 -11.23 -4.75 16.08
C ILE A 402 -11.24 -4.67 17.61
N PHE A 403 -12.09 -3.83 18.20
CA PHE A 403 -12.18 -3.66 19.65
C PHE A 403 -12.57 -4.94 20.39
N GLU A 404 -13.47 -5.76 19.82
CA GLU A 404 -13.84 -7.06 20.38
C GLU A 404 -12.66 -8.06 20.48
N LEU A 405 -11.57 -7.82 19.76
CA LEU A 405 -10.36 -8.66 19.77
C LEU A 405 -9.28 -8.19 20.75
N LEU A 406 -9.42 -7.00 21.33
CA LEU A 406 -8.43 -6.38 22.23
C LEU A 406 -8.73 -6.75 23.69
#